data_AF-A0A432TJ32-F1
#
_entry.id   AF-A0A432TJ32-F1
#
_cell.length_a   1.000
_cell.length_b   1.000
_cell.length_c   1.000
_cell.angle_alpha   90.00
_cell.angle_beta   90.00
_cell.angle_gamma   90.00
#
_symmetry.space_group_name_H-M   'P 1'
#
loop_
_entity.id
_entity.type
_entity.pdbx_description
1 polymer ?
#
loop_
_entity_poly.entity_id
_entity_poly.type
_entity_poly.pdbx_seq_one_letter_code
_entity_poly.pdbx_strand_id
1 'polypeptide(L)'
;MIFDEVDVGISGAVAEVVGQKLKQLSEHYQIICITHLAQVASFGHQHLRVSKAQQDAGAQTTVEQLSNHERVDEVARILGGATITDKARKAAEEMIKQSA
;
A
#
# COMPACT_ATOMS: atom_id res chain seq x y z
N MET A 1 -15.88 1.99 -6.66
CA MET A 1 -15.24 3.28 -7.00
C MET A 1 -13.76 3.03 -7.23
N ILE A 2 -13.14 3.72 -8.18
CA ILE A 2 -11.71 3.59 -8.49
C ILE A 2 -11.06 4.95 -8.24
N PHE A 3 -9.98 4.94 -7.49
CA PHE A 3 -9.17 6.09 -7.13
C PHE A 3 -7.73 5.80 -7.59
N ASP A 4 -7.19 6.69 -8.42
CA ASP A 4 -5.83 6.60 -8.92
C ASP A 4 -5.06 7.83 -8.45
N GLU A 5 -3.88 7.62 -7.89
CA GLU A 5 -3.00 8.65 -7.33
C GLU A 5 -3.71 9.68 -6.43
N VAL A 6 -4.59 9.22 -5.52
CA VAL A 6 -5.18 10.09 -4.48
C VAL A 6 -4.14 10.71 -3.54
N ASP A 7 -2.90 10.27 -3.66
CA ASP A 7 -1.73 10.71 -2.95
C ASP A 7 -0.90 11.80 -3.67
N VAL A 8 -1.33 12.32 -4.84
CA VAL A 8 -0.60 13.43 -5.49
C VAL A 8 -0.55 14.66 -4.58
N GLY A 9 0.68 15.10 -4.27
CA GLY A 9 0.93 16.35 -3.55
C GLY A 9 0.65 16.30 -2.05
N ILE A 10 0.40 15.11 -1.48
CA ILE A 10 0.19 14.94 -0.04
C ILE A 10 1.24 14.02 0.59
N SER A 11 1.47 14.17 1.90
CA SER A 11 2.37 13.32 2.68
C SER A 11 2.06 13.40 4.18
N GLY A 12 2.75 12.59 4.98
CA GLY A 12 2.66 12.61 6.44
C GLY A 12 1.22 12.44 6.95
N ALA A 13 0.81 13.28 7.91
CA ALA A 13 -0.51 13.21 8.53
C ALA A 13 -1.67 13.42 7.53
N VAL A 14 -1.46 14.18 6.45
CA VAL A 14 -2.51 14.39 5.44
C VAL A 14 -2.80 13.09 4.69
N ALA A 15 -1.76 12.35 4.30
CA ALA A 15 -1.91 11.04 3.66
C ALA A 15 -2.61 10.03 4.56
N GLU A 16 -2.32 10.06 5.87
CA GLU A 16 -3.00 9.22 6.85
C GLU A 16 -4.51 9.53 6.92
N VAL A 17 -4.89 10.80 6.98
CA VAL A 17 -6.31 11.21 6.97
C VAL A 17 -7.03 10.75 5.70
N VAL A 18 -6.36 10.79 4.55
CA VAL A 18 -6.91 10.26 3.29
C VAL A 18 -7.15 8.75 3.39
N GLY A 19 -6.18 7.99 3.91
CA GLY A 19 -6.33 6.56 4.16
C GLY A 19 -7.52 6.23 5.07
N GLN A 20 -7.68 6.97 6.17
CA GLN A 20 -8.81 6.84 7.08
C GLN A 20 -10.16 7.12 6.39
N LYS A 21 -10.23 8.15 5.55
CA LYS A 21 -11.46 8.49 4.80
C LYS A 21 -11.81 7.41 3.78
N LEU A 22 -10.82 6.83 3.10
CA LEU A 22 -11.05 5.72 2.17
C LEU A 22 -11.54 4.48 2.91
N LYS A 23 -10.97 4.16 4.09
CA LYS A 23 -11.44 3.08 4.95
C LYS A 23 -12.90 3.29 5.36
N GLN A 24 -13.26 4.47 5.84
CA GLN A 24 -14.65 4.80 6.20
C GLN A 24 -15.60 4.65 5.01
N LEU A 25 -15.23 5.18 3.84
CA LEU A 25 -16.05 5.06 2.63
C LEU A 25 -16.22 3.59 2.20
N SER A 26 -15.22 2.75 2.48
CA SER A 26 -15.25 1.33 2.11
C SER A 26 -16.24 0.49 2.93
N GLU A 27 -16.82 1.04 4.01
CA GLU A 27 -17.93 0.42 4.75
C GLU A 27 -19.21 0.32 3.90
N HIS A 28 -19.35 1.18 2.89
CA HIS A 28 -20.53 1.26 2.05
C HIS A 28 -20.28 0.92 0.58
N TYR A 29 -19.03 1.01 0.12
CA TYR A 29 -18.67 0.82 -1.28
C TYR A 29 -17.40 -0.02 -1.43
N GLN A 30 -17.32 -0.80 -2.50
CA GLN A 30 -16.03 -1.37 -2.89
C GLN A 30 -15.13 -0.27 -3.48
N ILE A 31 -13.93 -0.14 -2.93
CA ILE A 31 -12.92 0.84 -3.34
C ILE A 31 -11.70 0.11 -3.88
N ILE A 32 -11.22 0.54 -5.04
CA ILE A 32 -9.90 0.20 -5.57
C ILE A 32 -9.08 1.48 -5.54
N CYS A 33 -7.98 1.47 -4.79
CA CYS A 33 -7.07 2.60 -4.66
C CYS A 33 -5.69 2.21 -5.17
N ILE A 34 -5.16 2.98 -6.12
CA ILE A 34 -3.78 2.87 -6.60
C ILE A 34 -2.98 3.97 -5.89
N THR A 35 -1.93 3.58 -5.18
CA THR A 35 -1.15 4.49 -4.32
C THR A 35 0.28 4.00 -4.20
N HIS A 36 1.20 4.95 -4.00
CA HIS A 36 2.60 4.68 -3.68
C HIS A 36 2.94 5.04 -2.23
N LEU A 37 1.98 5.53 -1.44
CA LEU A 37 2.18 5.89 -0.04
C LEU A 37 1.81 4.74 0.90
N ALA A 38 2.77 4.37 1.76
CA ALA A 38 2.57 3.39 2.82
C ALA A 38 1.42 3.77 3.75
N GLN A 39 1.26 5.06 4.04
CA GLN A 39 0.20 5.60 4.90
C GLN A 39 -1.19 5.31 4.35
N VAL A 40 -1.38 5.36 3.02
CA VAL A 40 -2.68 5.09 2.39
C VAL A 40 -2.87 3.58 2.23
N ALA A 41 -1.85 2.87 1.73
CA ALA A 41 -1.89 1.43 1.52
C ALA A 41 -2.18 0.65 2.82
N SER A 42 -1.72 1.16 3.97
CA SER A 42 -1.91 0.51 5.27
C SER A 42 -3.36 0.45 5.73
N PHE A 43 -4.27 1.30 5.23
CA PHE A 43 -5.71 1.24 5.54
C PHE A 43 -6.49 0.26 4.66
N GLY A 44 -5.85 -0.34 3.63
CA GLY A 44 -6.51 -1.28 2.73
C GLY A 44 -6.99 -2.55 3.45
N HIS A 45 -8.18 -3.03 3.09
CA HIS A 45 -8.66 -4.36 3.52
C HIS A 45 -7.83 -5.48 2.90
N GLN A 46 -7.53 -5.33 1.61
CA GLN A 46 -6.65 -6.20 0.84
C GLN A 46 -5.53 -5.36 0.26
N HIS A 47 -4.36 -5.94 0.12
CA HIS A 47 -3.20 -5.28 -0.49
C HIS A 47 -2.79 -6.10 -1.72
N LEU A 48 -2.92 -5.49 -2.89
CA LEU A 48 -2.45 -6.07 -4.15
C LEU A 48 -1.13 -5.39 -4.53
N ARG A 49 -0.11 -6.18 -4.85
CA ARG A 49 1.16 -5.67 -5.39
C ARG A 49 1.15 -5.82 -6.89
N VAL A 50 1.52 -4.74 -7.58
CA VAL A 50 1.76 -4.74 -9.02
C VAL A 50 3.27 -4.74 -9.24
N SER A 51 3.77 -5.70 -10.01
CA SER A 51 5.19 -5.78 -10.37
C SER A 51 5.35 -5.95 -11.89
N LYS A 52 6.49 -5.51 -12.41
CA LYS A 52 6.85 -5.63 -13.83
C LYS A 52 8.21 -6.31 -13.93
N ALA A 53 8.30 -7.35 -14.73
CA ALA A 53 9.54 -8.06 -15.02
C ALA A 53 9.79 -8.11 -16.53
N GLN A 54 11.05 -8.00 -16.94
CA GLN A 54 11.44 -8.21 -18.32
C GLN A 54 11.59 -9.72 -18.57
N GLN A 55 10.88 -10.26 -19.54
CA GLN A 55 11.05 -11.61 -20.04
C GLN A 55 11.52 -11.58 -21.49
N ASP A 56 11.94 -12.74 -22.01
CA ASP A 56 12.39 -12.88 -23.40
C ASP A 56 11.32 -12.43 -24.41
N ALA A 57 10.04 -12.63 -24.09
CA ALA A 57 8.89 -12.23 -24.90
C ALA A 57 8.47 -10.75 -24.73
N GLY A 58 9.18 -9.98 -23.89
CA GLY A 58 8.87 -8.59 -23.55
C GLY A 58 8.56 -8.39 -22.07
N ALA A 59 8.10 -7.19 -21.71
CA ALA A 59 7.79 -6.90 -20.32
C ALA A 59 6.44 -7.49 -19.92
N GLN A 60 6.41 -8.26 -18.83
CA GLN A 60 5.20 -8.81 -18.23
C GLN A 60 4.86 -8.07 -16.93
N THR A 61 3.59 -7.73 -16.76
CA THR A 61 3.05 -7.17 -15.52
C THR A 61 2.26 -8.23 -14.77
N THR A 62 2.52 -8.37 -13.48
CA THR A 62 1.85 -9.30 -12.58
C THR A 62 1.16 -8.53 -11.47
N VAL A 63 -0.04 -8.97 -11.11
CA VAL A 63 -0.78 -8.49 -9.93
C VAL A 63 -0.98 -9.67 -9.00
N GLU A 64 -0.57 -9.53 -7.76
CA GLU A 64 -0.70 -10.58 -6.75
C GLU A 64 -1.29 -10.02 -5.46
N GLN A 65 -2.11 -10.84 -4.79
CA GLN A 65 -2.61 -10.50 -3.47
C GLN A 65 -1.58 -10.89 -2.42
N LEU A 66 -1.23 -9.93 -1.56
CA LEU A 66 -0.26 -10.16 -0.49
C LEU A 66 -0.92 -10.82 0.72
N SER A 67 -0.22 -11.79 1.30
CA SER A 67 -0.50 -12.26 2.66
C SER A 67 -0.20 -11.18 3.69
N ASN A 68 -0.59 -11.40 4.96
CA ASN A 68 -0.31 -10.45 6.03
C ASN A 68 1.20 -10.19 6.23
N HIS A 69 2.03 -11.21 6.09
CA HIS A 69 3.48 -11.07 6.21
C HIS A 69 4.05 -10.28 5.02
N GLU A 70 3.67 -10.64 3.79
CA GLU A 70 4.13 -9.94 2.58
C GLU A 70 3.63 -8.49 2.55
N ARG A 71 2.45 -8.21 3.11
CA ARG A 71 1.93 -6.85 3.29
C ARG A 71 2.85 -6.01 4.19
N VAL A 72 3.32 -6.56 5.31
CA VAL A 72 4.29 -5.88 6.19
C VAL A 72 5.57 -5.58 5.42
N ASP A 73 6.10 -6.56 4.70
CA ASP A 73 7.31 -6.39 3.89
C ASP A 73 7.14 -5.32 2.80
N GLU A 74 5.99 -5.29 2.13
CA GLU A 74 5.73 -4.29 1.08
C GLU A 74 5.56 -2.89 1.66
N VAL A 75 4.85 -2.72 2.78
CA VAL A 75 4.76 -1.44 3.47
C VAL A 75 6.14 -0.99 3.97
N ALA A 76 6.95 -1.92 4.49
CA ALA A 76 8.33 -1.64 4.90
C ALA A 76 9.20 -1.22 3.71
N ARG A 77 9.02 -1.84 2.54
CA ARG A 77 9.70 -1.48 1.29
C ARG A 77 9.31 -0.09 0.80
N ILE A 78 8.03 0.28 0.90
CA ILE A 78 7.56 1.63 0.55
C ILE A 78 8.15 2.67 1.51
N LEU A 79 8.24 2.37 2.81
CA LEU A 79 8.81 3.26 3.82
C LEU A 79 10.34 3.41 3.75
N GLY A 80 11.06 2.28 3.63
CA GLY A 80 12.51 2.20 3.78
C GLY A 80 13.29 2.09 2.47
N GLY A 81 12.60 1.95 1.34
CA GLY A 81 13.20 1.73 0.03
C GLY A 81 13.50 0.25 -0.27
N ALA A 82 14.41 0.01 -1.22
CA ALA A 82 14.65 -1.33 -1.77
C ALA A 82 15.19 -2.35 -0.74
N THR A 83 15.89 -1.89 0.30
CA THR A 83 16.42 -2.75 1.35
C THR A 83 15.50 -2.73 2.56
N ILE A 84 14.80 -3.84 2.79
CA ILE A 84 13.96 -4.01 3.98
C ILE A 84 14.85 -4.25 5.19
N THR A 85 14.75 -3.36 6.18
CA THR A 85 15.44 -3.50 7.48
C THR A 85 14.46 -3.88 8.58
N ASP A 86 14.94 -4.47 9.66
CA ASP A 86 14.09 -4.81 10.81
C ASP A 86 13.41 -3.57 11.43
N LYS A 87 14.05 -2.40 11.36
CA LYS A 87 13.45 -1.14 11.80
C LYS A 87 12.29 -0.73 10.90
N ALA A 88 12.45 -0.86 9.58
CA ALA A 88 11.39 -0.56 8.62
C ALA A 88 10.21 -1.53 8.76
N ARG A 89 10.47 -2.82 9.01
CA ARG A 89 9.43 -3.82 9.30
C ARG A 89 8.63 -3.46 10.55
N LYS A 90 9.29 -3.13 11.65
CA LYS A 90 8.60 -2.71 12.89
C LYS A 90 7.73 -1.48 12.68
N ALA A 91 8.24 -0.47 11.96
CA ALA A 91 7.45 0.72 11.63
C ALA A 91 6.23 0.37 10.76
N ALA A 92 6.38 -0.54 9.79
CA ALA A 92 5.28 -1.01 8.95
C ALA A 92 4.23 -1.80 9.75
N GLU A 93 4.65 -2.67 10.67
CA GLU A 93 3.75 -3.41 11.57
C GLU A 93 2.93 -2.44 12.44
N GLU A 94 3.58 -1.44 13.03
CA GLU A 94 2.91 -0.40 13.83
C GLU A 94 1.89 0.38 12.99
N MET A 95 2.29 0.80 11.78
CA MET A 95 1.41 1.52 10.86
C MET A 95 0.18 0.71 10.46
N ILE A 96 0.36 -0.56 10.06
CA ILE A 96 -0.75 -1.45 9.69
C ILE A 96 -1.68 -1.67 10.90
N LYS A 97 -1.12 -1.87 12.10
CA LYS A 97 -1.90 -2.08 13.31
C LYS A 97 -2.75 -0.85 13.67
N GLN A 98 -2.21 0.35 13.49
CA GLN A 98 -2.95 1.61 13.69
C GLN A 98 -4.01 1.86 12.61
N SER A 99 -3.86 1.21 11.46
CA SER A 99 -4.75 1.37 10.29
C SER A 99 -5.85 0.30 10.18
N ALA A 100 -5.96 -0.58 11.19
CA ALA A 100 -6.88 -1.73 11.20
C ALA A 100 -8.34 -1.33 11.40
#